data_AF-A0A2D6LUL8-F1
#
_entry.id   AF-A0A2D6LUL8-F1
#
_cell.length_a   1.000
_cell.length_b   1.000
_cell.length_c   1.000
_cell.angle_alpha   90.00
_cell.angle_beta   90.00
_cell.angle_gamma   90.00
#
_symmetry.space_group_name_H-M   'P 1'
#
loop_
_entity.id
_entity.type
_entity.pdbx_description
1 polymer ?
#
loop_
_entity_poly.entity_id
_entity_poly.type
_entity_poly.pdbx_seq_one_letter_code
_entity_poly.pdbx_strand_id
1 'polypeptide(L)'
;KIKDLEVNDYVSIEGTIVQTFDPRFYDSCPECRKKLNEEGKCGTHGIVEKKEVPIVNIYLDDGTENIRVVLFSENAIQIIKKPETLKNSDDFRDEVLGKQLKIQGKVIRNEMFDRNEFRANSIEELKPEDLK
;
A
#
# COMPACT_ATOMS: atom_id res chain seq x y z
N LYS A 1 -0.97 4.44 -18.63
CA LYS A 1 -1.96 3.34 -18.50
C LYS A 1 -1.24 2.16 -17.89
N ILE A 2 -1.91 1.34 -17.11
CA ILE A 2 -1.29 0.24 -16.37
C ILE A 2 -0.61 -0.75 -17.32
N LYS A 3 -1.25 -1.08 -18.45
CA LYS A 3 -0.71 -2.01 -19.45
C LYS A 3 0.63 -1.60 -20.08
N ASP A 4 0.98 -0.31 -20.01
CA ASP A 4 2.16 0.27 -20.65
C ASP A 4 3.29 0.53 -19.64
N LEU A 5 3.14 0.08 -18.39
CA LEU A 5 4.09 0.29 -17.31
C LEU A 5 5.31 -0.64 -17.42
N GLU A 6 6.51 -0.06 -17.31
CA GLU A 6 7.76 -0.80 -17.31
C GLU A 6 8.42 -0.82 -15.93
N VAL A 7 9.25 -1.82 -15.67
CA VAL A 7 9.99 -1.93 -14.40
C VAL A 7 10.93 -0.73 -14.26
N ASN A 8 10.90 -0.11 -13.08
CA ASN A 8 11.59 1.12 -12.71
C ASN A 8 10.90 2.43 -13.05
N ASP A 9 9.78 2.41 -13.77
CA ASP A 9 8.99 3.62 -13.99
C ASP A 9 8.57 4.26 -12.68
N TYR A 10 8.71 5.59 -12.61
CA TYR A 10 8.16 6.41 -11.54
C TYR A 10 7.05 7.30 -12.13
N VAL A 11 5.80 6.94 -11.89
CA VAL A 11 4.64 7.52 -12.58
C VAL A 11 3.46 7.72 -11.64
N SER A 12 2.44 8.44 -12.13
CA SER A 12 1.13 8.54 -11.50
C SER A 12 0.14 7.66 -12.26
N ILE A 13 -0.59 6.81 -11.54
CA ILE A 13 -1.68 6.01 -12.08
C ILE A 13 -2.99 6.37 -11.39
N GLU A 14 -4.09 6.27 -12.12
CA GLU A 14 -5.45 6.51 -11.62
C GLU A 14 -6.29 5.28 -11.95
N GLY A 15 -7.05 4.79 -10.99
CA GLY A 15 -7.85 3.58 -11.18
C GLY A 15 -8.73 3.23 -10.00
N THR A 16 -9.46 2.14 -10.14
CA THR A 16 -10.43 1.65 -9.16
C THR A 16 -9.86 0.46 -8.39
N ILE A 17 -10.10 0.43 -7.08
CA ILE A 17 -9.74 -0.72 -6.24
C ILE A 17 -10.71 -1.87 -6.53
N VAL A 18 -10.24 -2.92 -7.20
CA VAL A 18 -11.04 -4.09 -7.56
C VAL A 18 -10.82 -5.29 -6.64
N GLN A 19 -9.72 -5.28 -5.88
CA GLN A 19 -9.43 -6.28 -4.86
C GLN A 19 -8.60 -5.66 -3.74
N THR A 20 -8.83 -6.10 -2.52
CA THR A 20 -8.01 -5.73 -1.37
C THR A 20 -7.71 -6.96 -0.51
N PHE A 21 -6.61 -6.90 0.23
CA PHE A 21 -6.18 -7.94 1.15
C PHE A 21 -6.17 -7.40 2.56
N ASP A 22 -6.31 -8.30 3.53
CA ASP A 22 -6.33 -7.94 4.94
C ASP A 22 -5.03 -7.20 5.30
N PRO A 23 -5.10 -6.06 6.02
CA PRO A 23 -3.93 -5.30 6.42
C PRO A 23 -2.96 -6.18 7.22
N ARG A 24 -1.68 -6.07 6.92
CA ARG A 24 -0.61 -6.73 7.66
C ARG A 24 0.18 -5.70 8.43
N PHE A 25 0.68 -6.06 9.61
CA PHE A 25 1.48 -5.16 10.43
C PHE A 25 2.90 -5.73 10.59
N TYR A 26 3.88 -4.85 10.63
CA TYR A 26 5.25 -5.21 10.96
C TYR A 26 5.81 -4.23 11.99
N ASP A 27 6.70 -4.74 12.83
CA ASP A 27 7.38 -3.94 13.83
C ASP A 27 8.50 -3.11 13.18
N SER A 28 8.50 -1.81 13.46
CA SER A 28 9.49 -0.86 12.97
C SER A 28 10.13 -0.06 14.11
N CYS A 29 11.37 0.37 13.87
CA CYS A 29 12.07 1.28 14.76
C CYS A 29 11.46 2.69 14.67
N PRO A 30 11.11 3.34 15.80
CA PRO A 30 10.51 4.67 15.78
C PRO A 30 11.48 5.74 15.26
N GLU A 31 12.79 5.53 15.40
CA GLU A 31 13.82 6.50 14.99
C GLU A 31 14.15 6.45 13.49
N CYS A 32 14.38 5.25 12.93
CA CYS A 32 14.76 5.12 11.51
C CYS A 32 13.68 4.51 10.60
N ARG A 33 12.54 4.09 11.15
CA ARG A 33 11.41 3.45 10.43
C ARG A 33 11.78 2.14 9.72
N LYS A 34 12.98 1.61 9.95
CA LYS A 34 13.40 0.29 9.44
C LYS A 34 12.72 -0.81 10.24
N LYS A 35 12.46 -1.94 9.57
CA LYS A 35 11.89 -3.14 10.18
C LYS A 35 12.81 -3.66 11.31
N LEU A 36 12.21 -4.04 12.44
CA LEU A 36 12.90 -4.69 13.55
C LEU A 36 13.14 -6.17 13.24
N ASN A 37 14.17 -6.76 13.84
CA ASN A 37 14.35 -8.22 13.80
C ASN A 37 13.37 -8.92 14.75
N GLU A 38 13.35 -10.25 14.74
CA GLU A 38 12.46 -11.06 15.59
C GLU A 38 12.68 -10.84 17.09
N GLU A 39 13.84 -10.32 17.49
CA GLU A 39 14.16 -9.95 18.87
C GLU A 39 13.77 -8.50 19.23
N GLY A 40 13.11 -7.77 18.34
CA GLY A 40 12.73 -6.36 18.55
C GLY A 40 13.90 -5.37 18.49
N LYS A 41 15.06 -5.78 17.94
CA LYS A 41 16.25 -4.93 17.82
C LYS A 41 16.30 -4.25 16.45
N CYS A 42 16.63 -2.96 16.49
CA CYS A 42 17.04 -2.18 15.34
C CYS A 42 18.54 -2.36 15.12
N GLY A 43 18.97 -2.62 13.89
CA GLY A 43 20.39 -2.78 13.55
C GLY A 43 21.26 -1.54 13.82
N THR A 44 20.65 -0.35 13.96
CA THR A 44 21.38 0.91 14.26
C THR A 44 21.16 1.44 15.66
N HIS A 45 19.97 1.25 16.25
CA HIS A 45 19.60 1.86 17.53
C HIS A 45 19.47 0.84 18.68
N GLY A 46 19.72 -0.44 18.42
CA GLY A 46 19.63 -1.49 19.44
C GLY A 46 18.17 -1.79 19.82
N ILE A 47 17.92 -2.01 21.10
CA ILE A 47 16.57 -2.33 21.62
C ILE A 47 15.76 -1.03 21.67
N VAL A 48 14.64 -1.00 20.97
CA VAL A 48 13.75 0.16 20.88
C VAL A 48 12.31 -0.26 21.17
N GLU A 49 11.46 0.70 21.56
CA GLU A 49 10.02 0.47 21.64
C GLU A 49 9.46 0.22 20.23
N LYS A 50 8.81 -0.93 20.04
CA LYS A 50 8.30 -1.32 18.72
C LYS A 50 7.12 -0.45 18.33
N LYS A 51 7.14 0.04 17.09
CA LYS A 51 5.99 0.69 16.45
C LYS A 51 5.44 -0.20 15.36
N GLU A 52 4.19 -0.63 15.51
CA GLU A 52 3.48 -1.38 14.48
C GLU A 52 3.18 -0.49 13.27
N VAL A 53 3.55 -0.96 12.08
CA VAL A 53 3.36 -0.25 10.83
C VAL A 53 2.50 -1.09 9.88
N PRO A 54 1.40 -0.52 9.36
CA PRO A 54 0.54 -1.23 8.43
C PRO A 54 1.14 -1.32 7.02
N ILE A 55 0.83 -2.43 6.36
CA ILE A 55 1.01 -2.68 4.94
C ILE A 55 -0.33 -3.16 4.39
N VAL A 56 -0.83 -2.47 3.37
CA VAL A 56 -2.04 -2.87 2.64
C VAL A 56 -1.65 -3.19 1.21
N ASN A 57 -2.16 -4.31 0.71
CA ASN A 57 -2.05 -4.65 -0.70
C ASN A 57 -3.43 -4.51 -1.34
N ILE A 58 -3.48 -3.93 -2.53
CA ILE A 58 -4.69 -3.83 -3.34
C ILE A 58 -4.37 -4.20 -4.79
N TYR A 59 -5.40 -4.51 -5.58
CA TYR A 59 -5.33 -4.44 -7.03
C TYR A 59 -6.06 -3.21 -7.52
N LEU A 60 -5.37 -2.43 -8.36
CA LEU A 60 -5.91 -1.26 -9.02
C LEU A 60 -6.14 -1.57 -10.50
N ASP A 61 -7.26 -1.15 -11.03
CA ASP A 61 -7.69 -1.33 -12.43
C ASP A 61 -7.97 0.04 -13.06
N ASP A 62 -7.32 0.36 -14.18
CA ASP A 62 -7.51 1.61 -14.95
C ASP A 62 -8.33 1.40 -16.23
N GLY A 63 -8.96 0.24 -16.38
CA GLY A 63 -9.69 -0.21 -17.57
C GLY A 63 -8.79 -0.80 -18.65
N THR A 64 -7.46 -0.82 -18.48
CA THR A 64 -6.52 -1.36 -19.47
C THR A 64 -5.81 -2.61 -19.00
N GLU A 65 -5.44 -2.65 -17.72
CA GLU A 65 -4.87 -3.81 -17.03
C GLU A 65 -4.95 -3.57 -15.51
N ASN A 66 -4.67 -4.61 -14.73
CA ASN A 66 -4.72 -4.59 -13.27
C ASN A 66 -3.30 -4.71 -12.72
N ILE A 67 -2.94 -3.86 -11.76
CA ILE A 67 -1.65 -3.94 -11.09
C ILE A 67 -1.82 -4.06 -9.59
N ARG A 68 -0.99 -4.90 -8.98
CA ARG A 68 -0.91 -4.99 -7.53
C ARG A 68 -0.19 -3.76 -6.98
N VAL A 69 -0.85 -3.01 -6.11
CA VAL A 69 -0.27 -1.86 -5.43
C VAL A 69 0.05 -2.23 -3.98
N VAL A 70 1.24 -1.84 -3.52
CA VAL A 70 1.69 -2.02 -2.14
C VAL A 70 1.75 -0.65 -1.45
N LEU A 71 0.94 -0.50 -0.41
CA LEU A 71 0.82 0.70 0.41
C LEU A 71 1.53 0.46 1.74
N PHE A 72 2.45 1.36 2.12
CA PHE A 72 3.18 1.29 3.38
C PHE A 72 2.84 2.48 4.27
N SER A 73 2.88 2.27 5.59
CA SER A 73 2.87 3.34 6.59
C SER A 73 1.69 4.29 6.41
N GLU A 74 1.95 5.59 6.26
CA GLU A 74 0.93 6.64 6.10
C GLU A 74 -0.02 6.39 4.93
N ASN A 75 0.46 5.85 3.81
CA ASN A 75 -0.40 5.53 2.66
C ASN A 75 -1.37 4.39 3.00
N ALA A 76 -0.92 3.40 3.78
CA ALA A 76 -1.81 2.35 4.26
C ALA A 76 -2.81 2.89 5.30
N ILE A 77 -2.37 3.77 6.22
CA ILE A 77 -3.23 4.40 7.23
C ILE A 77 -4.35 5.21 6.57
N GLN A 78 -4.07 5.95 5.49
CA GLN A 78 -5.07 6.72 4.76
C GLN A 78 -6.21 5.87 4.19
N ILE A 79 -5.90 4.64 3.74
CA ILE A 79 -6.91 3.69 3.26
C ILE A 79 -7.66 3.04 4.42
N ILE A 80 -6.93 2.65 5.47
CA ILE A 80 -7.49 2.02 6.66
C ILE A 80 -8.41 2.99 7.44
N LYS A 81 -8.10 4.29 7.43
CA LYS A 81 -8.70 5.39 8.21
C LYS A 81 -8.60 5.23 9.73
N LYS A 82 -9.03 4.10 10.29
CA LYS A 82 -9.04 3.80 11.73
C LYS A 82 -8.47 2.40 12.00
N PRO A 83 -7.13 2.25 12.05
CA PRO A 83 -6.50 0.94 12.26
C PRO A 83 -6.90 0.31 13.59
N GLU A 84 -7.10 1.11 14.64
CA GLU A 84 -7.56 0.64 15.95
C GLU A 84 -9.00 0.08 15.96
N THR A 85 -9.84 0.43 14.97
CA THR A 85 -11.24 -0.02 14.91
C THR A 85 -11.48 -1.05 13.82
N LEU A 86 -10.42 -1.59 13.21
CA LEU A 86 -10.52 -2.64 12.20
C LEU A 86 -10.92 -3.94 12.90
N LYS A 87 -12.22 -4.07 13.23
CA LYS A 87 -12.76 -5.15 14.06
C LYS A 87 -12.70 -6.50 13.36
N ASN A 88 -12.93 -6.51 12.05
CA ASN A 88 -12.89 -7.69 11.17
C ASN A 88 -12.44 -7.29 9.76
N SER A 89 -11.90 -8.24 8.99
CA SER A 89 -11.41 -8.02 7.61
C SER A 89 -12.50 -7.70 6.59
N ASP A 90 -13.74 -8.17 6.82
CA ASP A 90 -14.83 -7.98 5.87
C ASP A 90 -15.30 -6.51 5.81
N ASP A 91 -15.43 -5.84 6.97
CA ASP A 91 -15.78 -4.42 7.04
C ASP A 91 -14.75 -3.56 6.28
N PHE A 92 -13.46 -3.89 6.40
CA PHE A 92 -12.40 -3.21 5.66
C PHE A 92 -12.53 -3.40 4.15
N ARG A 93 -12.88 -4.60 3.69
CA ARG A 93 -13.08 -4.86 2.26
C ARG A 93 -14.22 -4.04 1.71
N ASP A 94 -15.36 -4.04 2.38
CA ASP A 94 -16.56 -3.34 1.95
C ASP A 94 -16.35 -1.82 1.89
N GLU A 95 -15.55 -1.26 2.81
CA GLU A 95 -15.23 0.17 2.79
C GLU A 95 -14.23 0.57 1.71
N VAL A 96 -13.36 -0.33 1.25
CA VAL A 96 -12.22 0.00 0.38
C VAL A 96 -12.51 -0.32 -1.08
N LEU A 97 -13.21 -1.42 -1.36
CA LEU A 97 -13.54 -1.83 -2.72
C LEU A 97 -14.36 -0.74 -3.45
N GLY A 98 -14.07 -0.55 -4.73
CA GLY A 98 -14.76 0.43 -5.57
C GLY A 98 -14.30 1.88 -5.41
N LYS A 99 -13.46 2.20 -4.41
CA LYS A 99 -12.83 3.53 -4.33
C LYS A 99 -11.92 3.76 -5.53
N GLN A 100 -11.86 5.01 -5.97
CA GLN A 100 -10.95 5.45 -7.02
C GLN A 100 -9.78 6.19 -6.40
N LEU A 101 -8.58 5.82 -6.81
CA LEU A 101 -7.36 6.38 -6.28
C LEU A 101 -6.49 6.93 -7.40
N LYS A 102 -5.84 8.04 -7.11
CA LYS A 102 -4.62 8.48 -7.79
C LYS A 102 -3.43 8.09 -6.94
N ILE A 103 -2.48 7.37 -7.54
CA ILE A 103 -1.32 6.80 -6.86
C ILE A 103 -0.08 7.22 -7.60
N GLN A 104 0.86 7.87 -6.92
CA GLN A 104 2.21 8.07 -7.45
C GLN A 104 3.16 7.08 -6.81
N GLY A 105 4.07 6.53 -7.61
CA GLY A 105 4.99 5.53 -7.10
C GLY A 105 5.86 4.90 -8.17
N LYS A 106 6.49 3.80 -7.79
CA LYS A 106 7.47 3.10 -8.62
C LYS A 106 7.00 1.69 -8.98
N VAL A 107 7.17 1.31 -10.24
CA VAL A 107 7.00 -0.08 -10.70
C VAL A 107 8.24 -0.89 -10.32
N ILE A 108 8.04 -2.00 -9.61
CA ILE A 108 9.08 -2.88 -9.11
C ILE A 108 8.78 -4.30 -9.55
N ARG A 109 9.80 -5.04 -10.01
CA ARG A 109 9.68 -6.49 -10.21
C ARG A 109 9.80 -7.20 -8.86
N ASN A 110 8.79 -7.97 -8.51
CA ASN A 110 8.87 -8.88 -7.38
C ASN A 110 9.44 -10.22 -7.88
N GLU A 111 10.73 -10.44 -7.65
CA GLU A 111 11.46 -11.62 -8.13
C GLU A 111 10.92 -12.93 -7.56
N MET A 112 10.44 -12.92 -6.32
CA MET A 112 9.93 -14.12 -5.64
C MET A 112 8.65 -14.67 -6.30
N PHE A 113 7.81 -13.78 -6.85
CA PHE A 113 6.52 -14.12 -7.44
C PHE A 113 6.47 -13.89 -8.96
N ASP A 114 7.61 -13.58 -9.55
CA ASP A 114 7.79 -13.27 -10.97
C ASP A 114 6.71 -12.34 -11.57
N ARG A 115 6.46 -11.22 -10.88
CA ARG A 115 5.43 -10.24 -11.31
C ARG A 115 5.83 -8.80 -11.05
N ASN A 116 5.21 -7.87 -11.76
CA ASN A 116 5.36 -6.44 -11.50
C ASN A 116 4.40 -6.02 -10.36
N GLU A 117 4.88 -5.16 -9.47
CA GLU A 117 4.11 -4.54 -8.40
C GLU A 117 4.35 -3.03 -8.43
N PHE A 118 3.35 -2.26 -8.00
CA PHE A 118 3.43 -0.82 -7.88
C PHE A 118 3.65 -0.45 -6.41
N ARG A 119 4.83 0.08 -6.08
CA ARG A 119 5.10 0.60 -4.74
C ARG A 119 4.63 2.04 -4.66
N ALA A 120 3.60 2.30 -3.87
CA ALA A 120 3.07 3.64 -3.70
C ALA A 120 3.98 4.52 -2.84
N ASN A 121 4.26 5.72 -3.34
CA ASN A 121 4.93 6.80 -2.62
C ASN A 121 3.90 7.77 -2.03
N SER A 122 2.82 8.07 -2.76
CA SER A 122 1.68 8.85 -2.27
C SER A 122 0.37 8.34 -2.88
N ILE A 123 -0.73 8.60 -2.18
CA ILE A 123 -2.09 8.29 -2.63
C ILE A 123 -3.01 9.48 -2.42
N GLU A 124 -4.05 9.54 -3.23
CA GLU A 124 -5.15 10.50 -3.14
C GLU A 124 -6.45 9.78 -3.54
N GLU A 125 -7.49 9.86 -2.68
CA GLU A 125 -8.83 9.33 -2.99
C GLU A 125 -9.55 10.33 -3.90
N LEU A 126 -9.91 9.89 -5.11
CA LEU A 126 -10.59 10.70 -6.10
C LEU A 126 -12.10 10.72 -5.82
N LYS A 127 -12.71 11.90 -5.87
CA LYS A 127 -14.17 12.05 -5.79
C LYS A 127 -14.75 12.12 -7.19
N PRO A 128 -16.07 11.89 -7.36
CA PRO A 128 -16.73 12.03 -8.66
C PRO A 128 -16.49 13.37 -9.34
N GLU A 129 -16.32 14.45 -8.57
CA GLU A 129 -16.03 15.79 -9.05
C GLU A 129 -14.62 15.94 -9.65
N ASP A 130 -13.68 15.07 -9.25
CA ASP A 130 -12.29 15.08 -9.71
C ASP A 130 -12.11 14.29 -11.02
N LEU A 131 -13.12 13.48 -11.39
CA LEU A 131 -13.14 12.68 -12.61
C LEU A 131 -13.61 13.57 -13.77
N LYS A 132 -12.72 13.81 -14.73
CA LYS A 132 -13.01 14.58 -15.95
C LYS A 132 -13.54 13.73 -17.08
#